data_AF-A0A943FHE6-F1
#
_entry.id   AF-A0A943FHE6-F1
#
_cell.length_a   1.000
_cell.length_b   1.000
_cell.length_c   1.000
_cell.angle_alpha   90.00
_cell.angle_beta   90.00
_cell.angle_gamma   90.00
#
_symmetry.space_group_name_H-M   'P 1'
#
loop_
_entity.id
_entity.type
_entity.pdbx_description
1 polymer ?
#
loop_
_entity_poly.entity_id
_entity_poly.type
_entity_poly.pdbx_seq_one_letter_code
_entity_poly.pdbx_strand_id
1 'polypeptide(L)'
;MQLKLHMVTIEDLVPEGHFLRKLEATLDLSFIHEETAHLYNRKYGRPPIAPVVLVKYLLVGYLYGIPSERQIEQRIQTDVALRWYLGLDLFDRVPDHSTISQLRRRKPSFRKIFRRLFEEVVRQCIGKGLASGRLAATDSTHVKANASRASEHLVEIPEEPGVYWERLDSYEEEGLQELEKRTGHRRKKRTKQIKRDSRRSHKRVSRTDPEAGHMKRPGKPEGQYYLSHQTLDTDHG
;
A
#
# COMPACT_ATOMS: atom_id res chain seq x y z
N MET A 1 34.83 20.73 24.43
CA MET A 1 34.03 20.54 23.20
C MET A 1 34.79 21.21 22.06
N GLN A 2 35.32 20.45 21.11
CA GLN A 2 36.01 21.03 19.95
C GLN A 2 34.95 21.48 18.95
N LEU A 3 34.62 22.77 18.95
CA LEU A 3 33.72 23.37 17.97
C LEU A 3 34.55 23.74 16.74
N LYS A 4 34.30 23.08 15.60
CA LYS A 4 34.83 23.44 14.29
C LYS A 4 33.68 23.90 13.42
N LEU A 5 33.84 25.04 12.76
CA LEU A 5 32.91 25.54 11.75
C LEU A 5 33.28 24.92 10.41
N HIS A 6 32.33 24.23 9.79
CA HIS A 6 32.46 23.64 8.48
C HIS A 6 31.35 24.20 7.58
N MET A 7 31.70 24.64 6.37
CA MET A 7 30.72 24.83 5.30
C MET A 7 30.50 23.48 4.64
N VAL A 8 29.30 22.92 4.83
CA VAL A 8 28.87 21.65 4.23
C VAL A 8 27.48 21.85 3.65
N THR A 9 27.22 21.23 2.51
CA THR A 9 25.86 21.12 1.98
C THR A 9 25.21 19.85 2.49
N ILE A 10 23.87 19.77 2.46
CA ILE A 10 23.15 18.53 2.79
C ILE A 10 23.54 17.38 1.84
N GLU A 11 23.94 17.71 0.62
CA GLU A 11 24.44 16.78 -0.39
C GLU A 11 25.72 16.08 0.09
N ASP A 12 26.66 16.84 0.65
CA ASP A 12 27.95 16.34 1.15
C ASP A 12 27.78 15.40 2.36
N LEU A 13 26.68 15.55 3.11
CA LEU A 13 26.38 14.77 4.31
C LEU A 13 25.83 13.37 3.99
N VAL A 14 25.43 13.11 2.74
CA VAL A 14 24.89 11.82 2.31
C VAL A 14 25.88 11.15 1.36
N PRO A 15 26.53 10.04 1.77
CA PRO A 15 27.52 9.35 0.95
C PRO A 15 26.97 8.97 -0.44
N GLU A 16 27.77 9.12 -1.50
CA GLU A 16 27.34 8.85 -2.89
C GLU A 16 26.77 7.44 -3.10
N GLY A 17 27.36 6.44 -2.43
CA GLY A 17 26.91 5.04 -2.48
C GLY A 17 25.66 4.73 -1.65
N HIS A 18 25.09 5.71 -0.94
CA HIS A 18 23.96 5.50 -0.04
C HIS A 18 22.71 5.02 -0.80
N PHE A 19 21.98 4.06 -0.21
CA PHE A 19 20.81 3.44 -0.83
C PHE A 19 19.76 4.46 -1.29
N LEU A 20 19.48 5.48 -0.48
CA LEU A 20 18.49 6.51 -0.82
C LEU A 20 18.85 7.35 -2.04
N ARG A 21 20.14 7.51 -2.36
CA ARG A 21 20.56 8.18 -3.61
C ARG A 21 20.22 7.32 -4.82
N LYS A 22 20.49 6.01 -4.73
CA LYS A 22 20.10 5.05 -5.77
C LYS A 22 18.59 5.01 -5.95
N LEU A 23 17.85 5.03 -4.82
CA LEU A 23 16.40 5.08 -4.83
C LEU A 23 15.88 6.36 -5.50
N GLU A 24 16.38 7.53 -5.11
CA GLU A 24 15.98 8.82 -5.70
C GLU A 24 16.26 8.88 -7.20
N ALA A 25 17.41 8.37 -7.65
CA ALA A 25 17.75 8.31 -9.06
C ALA A 25 16.90 7.32 -9.87
N THR A 26 16.35 6.29 -9.21
CA THR A 26 15.63 5.20 -9.87
C THR A 26 14.11 5.38 -9.84
N LEU A 27 13.57 5.96 -8.79
CA LEU A 27 12.13 6.05 -8.56
C LEU A 27 11.62 7.43 -8.94
N ASP A 28 10.97 7.54 -10.10
CA ASP A 28 10.36 8.80 -10.51
C ASP A 28 9.00 8.98 -9.81
N LEU A 29 8.87 10.04 -9.03
CA LEU A 29 7.66 10.43 -8.30
C LEU A 29 7.05 11.75 -8.79
N SER A 30 7.56 12.31 -9.89
CA SER A 30 7.13 13.61 -10.42
C SER A 30 5.63 13.64 -10.76
N PHE A 31 5.10 12.54 -11.31
CA PHE A 31 3.68 12.38 -11.66
C PHE A 31 2.70 12.65 -10.51
N ILE A 32 3.14 12.50 -9.24
CA ILE A 32 2.31 12.74 -8.06
C ILE A 32 1.84 14.20 -8.02
N HIS A 33 2.67 15.15 -8.46
CA HIS A 33 2.30 16.55 -8.52
C HIS A 33 1.12 16.78 -9.46
N GLU A 34 1.13 16.15 -10.63
CA GLU A 34 0.05 16.24 -11.61
C GLU A 34 -1.22 15.60 -11.08
N GLU A 35 -1.10 14.39 -10.54
CA GLU A 35 -2.22 13.63 -9.99
C GLU A 35 -2.92 14.34 -8.83
N THR A 36 -2.17 15.09 -8.03
CA THR A 36 -2.71 15.75 -6.84
C THR A 36 -3.02 17.23 -7.06
N ALA A 37 -2.67 17.82 -8.21
CA ALA A 37 -2.82 19.24 -8.49
C ALA A 37 -4.25 19.75 -8.24
N HIS A 38 -5.26 18.95 -8.61
CA HIS A 38 -6.68 19.27 -8.43
C HIS A 38 -7.13 19.33 -6.95
N LEU A 39 -6.34 18.79 -6.02
CA LEU A 39 -6.63 18.82 -4.59
C LEU A 39 -6.13 20.10 -3.91
N TYR A 40 -5.29 20.88 -4.60
CA TYR A 40 -4.63 22.06 -4.07
C TYR A 40 -5.07 23.32 -4.80
N ASN A 41 -5.17 24.43 -4.06
CA ASN A 41 -5.41 25.74 -4.64
C ASN A 41 -4.07 26.44 -4.86
N ARG A 42 -3.82 26.92 -6.09
CA ARG A 42 -2.55 27.61 -6.44
C ARG A 42 -2.46 29.04 -5.91
N LYS A 43 -3.58 29.69 -5.60
CA LYS A 43 -3.64 31.13 -5.31
C LYS A 43 -3.93 31.48 -3.86
N TYR A 44 -4.64 30.62 -3.12
CA TYR A 44 -5.14 30.95 -1.79
C TYR A 44 -4.82 29.88 -0.75
N GLY A 45 -4.57 30.32 0.47
CA GLY A 45 -4.35 29.48 1.65
C GLY A 45 -2.88 29.33 2.03
N ARG A 46 -2.64 28.56 3.10
CA ARG A 46 -1.30 28.21 3.54
C ARG A 46 -0.65 27.28 2.51
N PRO A 47 0.61 27.52 2.09
CA PRO A 47 1.35 26.60 1.23
C PRO A 47 1.29 25.17 1.80
N PRO A 48 0.81 24.19 1.03
CA PRO A 48 0.74 22.82 1.48
C PRO A 48 2.12 22.18 1.50
N ILE A 49 2.28 21.12 2.30
CA ILE A 49 3.43 20.23 2.16
C ILE A 49 3.32 19.53 0.79
N ALA A 50 4.44 19.46 0.07
CA ALA A 50 4.47 18.83 -1.23
C ALA A 50 4.03 17.35 -1.12
N PRO A 51 3.16 16.88 -2.03
CA PRO A 51 2.59 15.53 -1.96
C PRO A 51 3.65 14.44 -2.12
N VAL A 52 4.71 14.71 -2.90
CA VAL A 52 5.88 13.82 -3.02
C VAL A 52 6.57 13.62 -1.67
N VAL A 53 6.72 14.67 -0.86
CA VAL A 53 7.33 14.58 0.49
C VAL A 53 6.52 13.62 1.37
N LEU A 54 5.19 13.68 1.31
CA LEU A 54 4.31 12.81 2.10
C LEU A 54 4.38 11.35 1.65
N VAL A 55 4.55 11.10 0.34
CA VAL A 55 4.74 9.75 -0.19
C VAL A 55 6.12 9.20 0.20
N LYS A 56 7.18 9.98 0.03
CA LYS A 56 8.54 9.60 0.48
C LYS A 56 8.60 9.34 1.97
N TYR A 57 7.91 10.16 2.78
CA TYR A 57 7.78 9.96 4.22
C TYR A 57 7.23 8.57 4.57
N LEU A 58 6.16 8.13 3.90
CA LEU A 58 5.58 6.81 4.13
C LEU A 58 6.45 5.68 3.56
N LEU A 59 7.08 5.92 2.42
CA LEU A 59 7.97 4.96 1.79
C LEU A 59 9.20 4.68 2.66
N VAL A 60 9.77 5.69 3.31
CA VAL A 60 10.84 5.53 4.31
C VAL A 60 10.37 4.63 5.46
N GLY A 61 9.15 4.84 5.96
CA GLY A 61 8.58 3.98 6.99
C GLY A 61 8.55 2.51 6.57
N TYR A 62 8.12 2.24 5.34
CA TYR A 62 8.09 0.88 4.81
C TYR A 62 9.49 0.30 4.59
N LEU A 63 10.39 1.02 3.92
CA LEU A 63 11.73 0.56 3.55
C LEU A 63 12.62 0.25 4.76
N TYR A 64 12.51 1.05 5.82
CA TYR A 64 13.28 0.86 7.05
C TYR A 64 12.50 0.08 8.12
N GLY A 65 11.30 -0.43 7.80
CA GLY A 65 10.49 -1.23 8.72
C GLY A 65 10.06 -0.47 9.98
N ILE A 66 9.82 0.84 9.87
CA ILE A 66 9.41 1.70 10.99
C ILE A 66 7.87 1.61 11.14
N PRO A 67 7.35 0.99 12.22
CA PRO A 67 5.93 0.65 12.32
C PRO A 67 5.02 1.83 12.70
N SER A 68 5.56 3.01 13.01
CA SER A 68 4.81 4.14 13.56
C SER A 68 5.17 5.46 12.88
N GLU A 69 4.16 6.24 12.47
CA GLU A 69 4.42 7.55 11.88
C GLU A 69 5.13 8.50 12.86
N ARG A 70 4.90 8.35 14.17
CA ARG A 70 5.66 9.12 15.19
C ARG A 70 7.14 8.78 15.19
N GLN A 71 7.47 7.49 15.02
CA GLN A 71 8.86 7.06 14.92
C GLN A 71 9.49 7.50 13.60
N ILE A 72 8.72 7.52 12.50
CA ILE A 72 9.19 8.07 11.22
C ILE A 72 9.53 9.56 11.39
N GLU A 73 8.65 10.34 12.02
CA GLU A 73 8.90 11.76 12.33
C GLU A 73 10.20 11.95 13.11
N GLN A 74 10.36 11.25 14.24
CA GLN A 74 11.55 11.33 15.08
C GLN A 74 12.82 10.91 14.35
N ARG A 75 12.73 9.89 13.50
CA ARG A 75 13.87 9.42 12.72
C ARG A 75 14.29 10.46 11.68
N ILE A 76 13.35 11.06 10.95
CA ILE A 76 13.66 12.13 9.98
C ILE A 76 14.21 13.37 10.69
N GLN A 77 13.79 13.67 11.93
CA GLN A 77 14.32 14.80 12.70
C GLN A 77 15.82 14.67 13.03
N THR A 78 16.38 13.47 12.99
CA THR A 78 17.76 13.19 13.41
C THR A 78 18.64 12.68 12.27
N ASP A 79 18.04 11.99 11.30
CA ASP A 79 18.74 11.32 10.22
C ASP A 79 18.81 12.22 8.97
N VAL A 80 20.02 12.72 8.67
CA VAL A 80 20.25 13.64 7.55
C VAL A 80 19.97 12.97 6.20
N ALA A 81 20.23 11.67 6.05
CA ALA A 81 19.96 10.95 4.80
C ALA A 81 18.46 10.87 4.51
N LEU A 82 17.62 10.75 5.54
CA LEU A 82 16.17 10.80 5.38
C LEU A 82 15.69 12.21 5.03
N ARG A 83 16.22 13.25 5.67
CA ARG A 83 15.91 14.65 5.29
C ARG A 83 16.25 14.92 3.84
N TRP A 84 17.45 14.55 3.43
CA TRP A 84 17.93 14.65 2.05
C TRP A 84 16.98 13.96 1.08
N TYR A 85 16.60 12.70 1.36
CA TYR A 85 15.70 11.95 0.50
C TYR A 85 14.32 12.61 0.38
N LEU A 86 13.78 13.13 1.49
CA LEU A 86 12.53 13.86 1.50
C LEU A 86 12.63 15.24 0.82
N GLY A 87 13.84 15.76 0.55
CA GLY A 87 14.05 17.11 0.04
C GLY A 87 13.80 18.19 1.08
N LEU A 88 14.05 17.89 2.36
CA LEU A 88 13.94 18.85 3.47
C LEU A 88 15.33 19.42 3.80
N ASP A 89 15.41 20.73 4.00
CA ASP A 89 16.60 21.38 4.56
C ASP A 89 16.80 20.99 6.04
N LEU A 90 18.00 21.23 6.57
CA LEU A 90 18.34 21.00 7.98
C LEU A 90 17.48 21.84 8.93
N PHE A 91 17.07 23.04 8.50
CA PHE A 91 16.21 23.95 9.26
C PHE A 91 14.72 23.74 8.98
N ASP A 92 14.37 22.96 7.96
CA ASP A 92 12.97 22.69 7.65
C ASP A 92 12.31 21.87 8.76
N ARG A 93 11.06 22.23 9.05
CA ARG A 93 10.25 21.47 9.98
C ARG A 93 9.80 20.17 9.32
N VAL A 94 10.11 19.05 9.97
CA VAL A 94 9.65 17.72 9.56
C VAL A 94 8.11 17.65 9.61
N PRO A 95 7.45 17.05 8.61
CA PRO A 95 6.01 16.80 8.66
C PRO A 95 5.61 16.04 9.93
N ASP A 96 4.67 16.62 10.69
CA ASP A 96 4.14 16.02 11.91
C ASP A 96 3.37 14.73 11.58
N HIS A 97 3.52 13.69 12.40
CA HIS A 97 2.83 12.40 12.23
C HIS A 97 1.30 12.55 12.06
N SER A 98 0.69 13.58 12.68
CA SER A 98 -0.75 13.84 12.56
C SER A 98 -1.14 14.30 11.15
N THR A 99 -0.21 14.85 10.37
CA THR A 99 -0.44 15.28 8.98
C THR A 99 -0.94 14.12 8.13
N ILE A 100 -0.28 12.95 8.22
CA ILE A 100 -0.69 11.74 7.46
C ILE A 100 -2.06 11.25 7.92
N SER A 101 -2.30 11.25 9.24
CA SER A 101 -3.59 10.85 9.80
C SER A 101 -4.72 11.76 9.31
N GLN A 102 -4.50 13.09 9.34
CA GLN A 102 -5.46 14.07 8.86
C GLN A 102 -5.66 13.98 7.35
N LEU A 103 -4.61 13.73 6.56
CA LEU A 103 -4.70 13.54 5.11
C LEU A 103 -5.62 12.35 4.79
N ARG A 104 -5.39 11.20 5.42
CA ARG A 104 -6.20 9.99 5.24
C ARG A 104 -7.67 10.22 5.62
N ARG A 105 -7.96 11.00 6.67
CA ARG A 105 -9.33 11.32 7.10
C ARG A 105 -10.02 12.36 6.19
N ARG A 106 -9.34 13.46 5.88
CA ARG A 106 -9.95 14.62 5.20
C ARG A 106 -10.01 14.46 3.68
N LYS A 107 -9.16 13.62 3.09
CA LYS A 107 -9.07 13.43 1.65
C LYS A 107 -9.14 11.94 1.31
N PRO A 108 -10.35 11.33 1.33
CA PRO A 108 -10.53 9.92 0.96
C PRO A 108 -10.06 9.62 -0.48
N SER A 109 -10.15 10.60 -1.37
CA SER A 109 -9.61 10.52 -2.74
C SER A 109 -8.10 10.25 -2.77
N PHE A 110 -7.36 10.64 -1.72
CA PHE A 110 -5.93 10.36 -1.59
C PHE A 110 -5.63 8.85 -1.50
N ARG A 111 -6.60 8.02 -1.07
CA ARG A 111 -6.47 6.55 -1.17
C ARG A 111 -6.38 6.08 -2.62
N LYS A 112 -7.10 6.72 -3.55
CA LYS A 112 -7.02 6.39 -4.99
C LYS A 112 -5.64 6.74 -5.54
N ILE A 113 -5.02 7.81 -5.03
CA ILE A 113 -3.65 8.20 -5.39
C ILE A 113 -2.64 7.14 -4.98
N PHE A 114 -2.76 6.52 -3.79
CA PHE A 114 -1.87 5.42 -3.40
C PHE A 114 -1.97 4.20 -4.32
N ARG A 115 -3.18 3.86 -4.79
CA ARG A 115 -3.34 2.80 -5.80
C ARG A 115 -2.61 3.18 -7.08
N ARG A 116 -2.84 4.39 -7.59
CA ARG A 116 -2.22 4.85 -8.83
C ARG A 116 -0.69 4.97 -8.70
N LEU A 117 -0.20 5.38 -7.53
CA LEU A 117 1.21 5.35 -7.18
C LEU A 117 1.78 3.94 -7.30
N PHE A 118 1.13 2.96 -6.68
CA PHE A 118 1.57 1.56 -6.77
C PHE A 118 1.61 1.08 -8.23
N GLU A 119 0.56 1.35 -9.01
CA GLU A 119 0.50 0.99 -10.43
C GLU A 119 1.62 1.66 -11.25
N GLU A 120 1.95 2.93 -10.97
CA GLU A 120 3.05 3.65 -11.62
C GLU A 120 4.40 3.05 -11.29
N VAL A 121 4.64 2.74 -10.01
CA VAL A 121 5.89 2.11 -9.58
C VAL A 121 6.07 0.75 -10.23
N VAL A 122 5.00 -0.08 -10.26
CA VAL A 122 5.04 -1.38 -10.95
C VAL A 122 5.32 -1.21 -12.44
N ARG A 123 4.72 -0.20 -13.09
CA ARG A 123 5.00 0.10 -14.51
C ARG A 123 6.46 0.49 -14.73
N GLN A 124 7.04 1.31 -13.86
CA GLN A 124 8.46 1.64 -13.92
C GLN A 124 9.34 0.39 -13.74
N CYS A 125 8.97 -0.53 -12.83
CA CYS A 125 9.66 -1.80 -12.67
C CYS A 125 9.61 -2.66 -13.94
N ILE A 126 8.44 -2.76 -14.58
CA ILE A 126 8.29 -3.49 -15.85
C ILE A 126 9.15 -2.84 -16.95
N GLY A 127 9.09 -1.50 -17.08
CA GLY A 127 9.90 -0.76 -18.06
C GLY A 127 11.41 -0.92 -17.86
N LYS A 128 11.85 -1.23 -16.64
CA LYS A 128 13.25 -1.51 -16.29
C LYS A 128 13.60 -3.00 -16.31
N GLY A 129 12.68 -3.89 -16.69
CA GLY A 129 12.90 -5.32 -16.72
C GLY A 129 13.05 -5.98 -15.34
N LEU A 130 12.49 -5.35 -14.29
CA LEU A 130 12.47 -5.89 -12.92
C LEU A 130 11.22 -6.74 -12.64
N ALA A 131 10.23 -6.71 -13.54
CA ALA A 131 9.03 -7.52 -13.49
C ALA A 131 8.54 -7.77 -14.92
N SER A 132 7.97 -8.95 -15.19
CA SER A 132 7.43 -9.29 -16.50
C SER A 132 5.98 -8.84 -16.65
N GLY A 133 5.21 -8.91 -15.56
CA GLY A 133 3.77 -8.74 -15.55
C GLY A 133 3.01 -9.83 -16.34
N ARG A 134 3.69 -10.90 -16.79
CA ARG A 134 3.12 -11.93 -17.67
C ARG A 134 2.43 -13.02 -16.88
N LEU A 135 3.14 -13.56 -15.89
CA LEU A 135 2.67 -14.64 -15.03
C LEU A 135 3.03 -14.28 -13.59
N ALA A 136 2.00 -14.26 -12.76
CA ALA A 136 2.14 -14.08 -11.32
C ALA A 136 1.72 -15.37 -10.62
N ALA A 137 2.55 -15.84 -9.71
CA ALA A 137 2.21 -16.93 -8.81
C ALA A 137 1.76 -16.34 -7.48
N THR A 138 0.60 -16.77 -6.99
CA THR A 138 0.07 -16.35 -5.70
C THR A 138 -0.01 -17.57 -4.79
N ASP A 139 0.68 -17.50 -3.66
CA ASP A 139 0.51 -18.44 -2.56
C ASP A 139 -0.24 -17.78 -1.40
N SER A 140 -0.91 -18.59 -0.58
CA SER A 140 -1.67 -18.12 0.56
C SER A 140 -1.32 -18.90 1.82
N THR A 141 -0.85 -18.17 2.83
CA THR A 141 -0.49 -18.73 4.13
C THR A 141 -1.48 -18.29 5.19
N HIS A 142 -1.87 -19.22 6.07
CA HIS A 142 -2.76 -18.90 7.18
C HIS A 142 -1.93 -18.40 8.36
N VAL A 143 -2.17 -17.17 8.78
CA VAL A 143 -1.49 -16.53 9.92
C VAL A 143 -2.45 -16.52 11.10
N LYS A 144 -2.02 -17.01 12.26
CA LYS A 144 -2.88 -17.07 13.45
C LYS A 144 -3.27 -15.65 13.87
N ALA A 145 -4.57 -15.39 14.02
CA ALA A 145 -5.06 -14.12 14.52
C ALA A 145 -4.82 -14.03 16.04
N ASN A 146 -4.62 -12.81 16.55
CA ASN A 146 -4.54 -12.57 17.97
C ASN A 146 -5.94 -12.48 18.61
N ALA A 147 -6.70 -13.58 18.49
CA ALA A 147 -8.07 -13.67 18.92
C ALA A 147 -8.31 -14.92 19.76
N SER A 148 -8.93 -14.74 20.92
CA SER A 148 -9.26 -15.85 21.82
C SER A 148 -10.46 -16.64 21.31
N ARG A 149 -10.43 -17.97 21.45
CA ARG A 149 -11.60 -18.83 21.16
C ARG A 149 -12.81 -18.48 22.03
N ALA A 150 -12.59 -17.98 23.25
CA ALA A 150 -13.67 -17.56 24.15
C ALA A 150 -14.40 -16.30 23.66
N SER A 151 -13.80 -15.54 22.74
CA SER A 151 -14.41 -14.35 22.14
C SER A 151 -15.30 -14.68 20.93
N GLU A 152 -15.38 -15.95 20.53
CA GLU A 152 -16.16 -16.38 19.37
C GLU A 152 -17.66 -16.33 19.68
N HIS A 153 -18.43 -15.78 18.76
CA HIS A 153 -19.89 -15.88 18.76
C HIS A 153 -20.38 -16.17 17.34
N LEU A 154 -21.54 -16.83 17.26
CA LEU A 154 -22.18 -17.13 15.99
C LEU A 154 -22.94 -15.89 15.52
N VAL A 155 -22.60 -15.42 14.33
CA VAL A 155 -23.34 -14.38 13.63
C VAL A 155 -24.05 -15.03 12.47
N GLU A 156 -25.36 -14.82 12.41
CA GLU A 156 -26.14 -15.10 11.21
C GLU A 156 -25.86 -14.01 10.19
N ILE A 157 -25.18 -14.37 9.10
CA ILE A 157 -24.93 -13.45 8.01
C ILE A 157 -25.95 -13.77 6.92
N PRO A 158 -26.85 -12.84 6.57
CA PRO A 158 -27.63 -12.92 5.35
C PRO A 158 -26.73 -12.56 4.18
N GLU A 159 -25.66 -13.33 3.96
CA GLU A 159 -24.89 -13.22 2.73
C GLU A 159 -25.67 -14.01 1.69
N GLU A 160 -26.32 -13.31 0.75
CA GLU A 160 -26.89 -13.95 -0.43
C GLU A 160 -25.74 -14.68 -1.16
N PRO A 161 -25.80 -16.01 -1.29
CA PRO A 161 -24.73 -16.79 -1.92
C PRO A 161 -24.59 -16.38 -3.38
N GLY A 162 -23.54 -15.62 -3.69
CA GLY A 162 -23.39 -15.00 -4.99
C GLY A 162 -22.75 -13.62 -4.92
N VAL A 163 -22.95 -12.83 -3.86
CA VAL A 163 -22.46 -11.44 -3.80
C VAL A 163 -20.95 -11.34 -4.01
N TYR A 164 -20.16 -12.23 -3.40
CA TYR A 164 -18.72 -12.27 -3.61
C TYR A 164 -18.35 -12.66 -5.06
N TRP A 165 -19.07 -13.60 -5.66
CA TRP A 165 -18.85 -14.04 -7.03
C TRP A 165 -19.31 -13.00 -8.05
N GLU A 166 -20.42 -12.33 -7.81
CA GLU A 166 -20.92 -11.21 -8.60
C GLU A 166 -19.95 -10.03 -8.55
N ARG A 167 -19.33 -9.78 -7.39
CA ARG A 167 -18.28 -8.79 -7.23
C ARG A 167 -16.98 -9.19 -7.96
N LEU A 168 -16.62 -10.47 -7.95
CA LEU A 168 -15.50 -10.99 -8.73
C LEU A 168 -15.78 -10.90 -10.23
N ASP A 169 -16.97 -11.30 -10.66
CA ASP A 169 -17.43 -11.21 -12.04
C ASP A 169 -17.47 -9.76 -12.50
N SER A 170 -17.90 -8.81 -11.66
CA SER A 170 -17.87 -7.39 -11.98
C SER A 170 -16.45 -6.87 -12.12
N TYR A 171 -15.52 -7.26 -11.22
CA TYR A 171 -14.11 -6.90 -11.35
C TYR A 171 -13.44 -7.52 -12.59
N GLU A 172 -13.78 -8.77 -12.94
CA GLU A 172 -13.31 -9.41 -14.18
C GLU A 172 -13.86 -8.69 -15.41
N GLU A 173 -15.16 -8.33 -15.41
CA GLU A 173 -15.82 -7.59 -16.49
C GLU A 173 -15.20 -6.19 -16.67
N GLU A 174 -15.00 -5.44 -15.58
CA GLU A 174 -14.33 -4.14 -15.58
C GLU A 174 -12.92 -4.24 -16.14
N GLY A 175 -12.14 -5.22 -15.68
CA GLY A 175 -10.77 -5.47 -16.17
C GLY A 175 -10.73 -5.85 -17.65
N LEU A 176 -11.68 -6.67 -18.11
CA LEU A 176 -11.81 -7.05 -19.54
C LEU A 176 -12.20 -5.84 -20.40
N GLN A 177 -13.13 -4.99 -19.95
CA GLN A 177 -13.52 -3.78 -20.66
C GLN A 177 -12.36 -2.78 -20.76
N GLU A 178 -11.57 -2.64 -19.70
CA GLU A 178 -10.40 -1.77 -19.71
C GLU A 178 -9.31 -2.31 -20.65
N LEU A 179 -9.09 -3.63 -20.66
CA LEU A 179 -8.23 -4.31 -21.63
C LEU A 179 -8.70 -4.11 -23.08
N GLU A 180 -10.00 -4.25 -23.34
CA GLU A 180 -10.60 -4.05 -24.66
C GLU A 180 -10.41 -2.61 -25.14
N LYS A 181 -10.63 -1.61 -24.28
CA LYS A 181 -10.36 -0.20 -24.59
C LYS A 181 -8.88 0.07 -24.93
N ARG A 182 -7.95 -0.63 -24.26
CA ARG A 182 -6.50 -0.42 -24.46
C ARG A 182 -5.93 -1.20 -25.65
N THR A 183 -6.47 -2.38 -25.95
CA THR A 183 -5.86 -3.34 -26.90
C THR A 183 -6.74 -3.67 -28.11
N GLY A 184 -8.00 -3.21 -28.12
CA GLY A 184 -9.00 -3.52 -29.14
C GLY A 184 -9.47 -4.98 -29.16
N HIS A 185 -8.97 -5.83 -28.26
CA HIS A 185 -9.23 -7.27 -28.26
C HIS A 185 -9.80 -7.72 -26.92
N ARG A 186 -10.92 -8.46 -26.97
CA ARG A 186 -11.58 -9.03 -25.79
C ARG A 186 -11.18 -10.49 -25.57
N ARG A 187 -10.55 -10.77 -24.43
CA ARG A 187 -10.30 -12.16 -23.98
C ARG A 187 -11.62 -12.79 -23.49
N LYS A 188 -11.79 -14.10 -23.75
CA LYS A 188 -12.93 -14.87 -23.22
C LYS A 188 -12.82 -14.98 -21.69
N LYS A 189 -13.95 -14.82 -20.98
CA LYS A 189 -14.04 -15.07 -19.53
C LYS A 189 -13.54 -16.48 -19.20
N ARG A 190 -12.78 -16.62 -18.11
CA ARG A 190 -12.14 -17.90 -17.73
C ARG A 190 -12.99 -18.78 -16.82
N THR A 191 -14.12 -18.31 -16.30
CA THR A 191 -14.80 -18.98 -15.18
C THR A 191 -16.11 -19.67 -15.60
N LYS A 192 -16.32 -20.93 -15.17
CA LYS A 192 -17.64 -21.60 -15.21
C LYS A 192 -18.50 -21.03 -14.08
N GLN A 193 -19.73 -20.60 -14.40
CA GLN A 193 -20.71 -20.22 -13.38
C GLN A 193 -20.99 -21.42 -12.46
N ILE A 194 -20.63 -21.29 -11.19
CA ILE A 194 -20.95 -22.28 -10.15
C ILE A 194 -22.39 -22.02 -9.68
N LYS A 195 -23.18 -23.09 -9.50
CA LYS A 195 -24.57 -23.01 -9.04
C LYS A 195 -24.66 -22.25 -7.71
N ARG A 196 -25.61 -21.31 -7.63
CA ARG A 196 -26.02 -20.64 -6.40
C ARG A 196 -26.54 -21.67 -5.40
N ASP A 197 -25.99 -21.68 -4.20
CA ASP A 197 -26.41 -22.56 -3.11
C ASP A 197 -26.95 -21.71 -1.97
N SER A 198 -28.28 -21.66 -1.80
CA SER A 198 -28.99 -20.73 -0.92
C SER A 198 -28.95 -21.11 0.57
N ARG A 199 -27.76 -21.39 1.10
CA ARG A 199 -27.61 -21.77 2.52
C ARG A 199 -27.48 -20.53 3.39
N ARG A 200 -28.33 -20.43 4.42
CA ARG A 200 -28.06 -19.57 5.58
C ARG A 200 -26.81 -20.11 6.26
N SER A 201 -25.73 -19.36 6.23
CA SER A 201 -24.47 -19.79 6.83
C SER A 201 -24.29 -19.12 8.19
N HIS A 202 -23.98 -19.92 9.20
CA HIS A 202 -23.54 -19.39 10.48
C HIS A 202 -22.03 -19.20 10.43
N LYS A 203 -21.56 -17.96 10.62
CA LYS A 203 -20.14 -17.64 10.70
C LYS A 203 -19.74 -17.45 12.16
N ARG A 204 -18.63 -18.06 12.57
CA ARG A 204 -18.01 -17.78 13.86
C ARG A 204 -17.14 -16.54 13.73
N VAL A 205 -17.50 -15.49 14.45
CA VAL A 205 -16.81 -14.20 14.44
C VAL A 205 -16.24 -13.94 15.84
N SER A 206 -14.99 -13.47 15.92
CA SER A 206 -14.39 -13.07 17.18
C SER A 206 -14.83 -11.65 17.55
N ARG A 207 -15.10 -11.41 18.84
CA ARG A 207 -15.36 -10.07 19.38
C ARG A 207 -14.11 -9.19 19.44
N THR A 208 -12.94 -9.79 19.67
CA THR A 208 -11.66 -9.08 19.74
C THR A 208 -11.12 -8.75 18.35
N ASP A 209 -11.42 -9.61 17.36
CA ASP A 209 -10.95 -9.44 15.99
C ASP A 209 -12.01 -9.92 14.98
N PRO A 210 -12.96 -9.05 14.58
CA PRO A 210 -14.05 -9.42 13.69
C PRO A 210 -13.61 -9.71 12.24
N GLU A 211 -12.41 -9.27 11.84
CA GLU A 211 -11.88 -9.44 10.48
C GLU A 211 -11.23 -10.82 10.28
N ALA A 212 -10.83 -11.48 11.37
CA ALA A 212 -10.28 -12.82 11.31
C ALA A 212 -11.33 -13.86 10.86
N GLY A 213 -10.88 -14.85 10.08
CA GLY A 213 -11.70 -15.96 9.63
C GLY A 213 -11.52 -17.19 10.52
N HIS A 214 -12.61 -17.91 10.80
CA HIS A 214 -12.53 -19.18 11.52
C HIS A 214 -12.05 -20.31 10.58
N MET A 215 -10.84 -20.81 10.80
CA MET A 215 -10.27 -21.96 10.08
C MET A 215 -10.67 -23.27 10.75
N LYS A 216 -11.34 -24.13 9.98
CA LYS A 216 -11.66 -25.51 10.37
C LYS A 216 -11.44 -26.43 9.16
N ARG A 217 -10.19 -26.83 8.93
CA ARG A 217 -9.82 -27.76 7.84
C ARG A 217 -9.17 -29.02 8.43
N PRO A 218 -9.48 -30.23 7.92
CA PRO A 218 -8.81 -31.45 8.35
C PRO A 218 -7.28 -31.34 8.23
N GLY A 219 -6.56 -31.72 9.29
CA GLY A 219 -5.10 -31.63 9.34
C GLY A 219 -4.51 -30.24 9.60
N LYS A 220 -5.34 -29.20 9.80
CA LYS A 220 -4.89 -27.85 10.18
C LYS A 220 -5.43 -27.47 11.57
N PRO A 221 -4.75 -26.55 12.30
CA PRO A 221 -5.23 -26.10 13.60
C PRO A 221 -6.58 -25.39 13.50
N GLU A 222 -7.47 -25.62 14.47
CA GLU A 222 -8.75 -24.92 14.55
C GLU A 222 -8.60 -23.57 15.28
N GLY A 223 -9.20 -22.51 14.76
CA GLY A 223 -9.22 -21.20 15.43
C GLY A 223 -9.37 -20.02 14.46
N GLN A 224 -9.09 -18.82 14.95
CA GLN A 224 -9.13 -17.58 14.16
C GLN A 224 -7.80 -17.35 13.43
N TYR A 225 -7.88 -17.19 12.12
CA TYR A 225 -6.73 -17.00 11.23
C TYR A 225 -7.01 -15.93 10.18
N TYR A 226 -5.96 -15.25 9.77
CA TYR A 226 -5.90 -14.44 8.56
C TYR A 226 -5.37 -15.25 7.40
N LEU A 227 -5.87 -14.98 6.20
CA LEU A 227 -5.29 -15.49 4.97
C LEU A 227 -4.37 -14.42 4.40
N SER A 228 -3.06 -14.63 4.53
CA SER A 228 -2.04 -13.76 3.96
C SER A 228 -1.74 -14.24 2.54
N HIS A 229 -1.87 -13.36 1.56
CA HIS A 229 -1.55 -13.63 0.17
C HIS A 229 -0.19 -13.04 -0.18
N GLN A 230 0.68 -13.84 -0.76
CA GLN A 230 1.94 -13.38 -1.35
C GLN A 230 1.89 -13.64 -2.85
N THR A 231 2.21 -12.62 -3.64
CA THR A 231 2.22 -12.71 -5.09
C THR A 231 3.60 -12.33 -5.59
N LEU A 232 4.18 -13.19 -6.43
CA LEU A 232 5.49 -13.01 -7.05
C LEU A 232 5.37 -13.10 -8.57
N ASP A 233 6.19 -12.31 -9.27
CA ASP A 233 6.36 -12.43 -10.72
C ASP A 233 7.26 -13.65 -10.99
N THR A 234 6.83 -14.59 -11.83
CA THR A 234 7.59 -15.85 -11.97
C THR A 234 8.94 -15.68 -12.65
N ASP A 235 9.14 -14.59 -13.37
CA ASP A 235 10.35 -14.36 -14.16
C ASP A 235 11.41 -13.57 -13.36
N HIS A 236 11.00 -12.87 -12.30
CA HIS A 236 11.84 -11.92 -11.55
C HIS A 236 11.65 -11.94 -10.02
N GLY A 237 10.75 -12.79 -9.49
CA GLY A 237 10.31 -12.79 -8.09
C GLY A 237 11.02 -13.78 -7.17
#